data_AF-A0A936U938-F1
#
_entry.id   AF-A0A936U938-F1
#
_cell.length_a   1.000
_cell.length_b   1.000
_cell.length_c   1.000
_cell.angle_alpha   90.00
_cell.angle_beta   90.00
_cell.angle_gamma   90.00
#
_symmetry.space_group_name_H-M   'P 1'
#
loop_
_entity.id
_entity.type
_entity.pdbx_description
1 polymer ?
#
loop_
_entity_poly.entity_id
_entity_poly.type
_entity_poly.pdbx_seq_one_letter_code
_entity_poly.pdbx_strand_id
1 'polypeptide(L)'
;MRQALPLLVFPALLSLGCKGSLNLGKGEEPDSRFTADVYVWPCIEKAEDTASEDTLYNGVYAFDLALEYAPDALASQTLPAPGSCQASLSVFPIDAGASGVDIPDLAGDPEWESVVDVGVLAHGSPGFYYSNVLENQRSCQTADDVVGGGVALTNAGAITGARTPDPGDLGAVTVADASGDGILDFGEVTEVSWEASGWNETWVQIRQERDGEAWGTVTCNTTGMESFTLDASVWGELSETLPVQYINLYVGFTAANTQLPDEVQKVHARTRTIYVQVIQD
;
A
#
# COMPACT_ATOMS: atom_id res chain seq x y z
N MET A 1 -30.99 13.60 77.56
CA MET A 1 -30.27 12.37 77.14
C MET A 1 -29.78 12.62 75.71
N ARG A 2 -28.51 13.00 75.52
CA ARG A 2 -27.41 12.15 75.02
C ARG A 2 -27.77 11.52 73.65
N GLN A 3 -27.33 12.17 72.55
CA GLN A 3 -26.10 11.88 71.79
C GLN A 3 -26.20 10.61 70.94
N ALA A 4 -26.14 10.75 69.61
CA ALA A 4 -24.96 10.41 68.81
C ALA A 4 -25.31 10.35 67.30
N LEU A 5 -24.57 11.12 66.50
CA LEU A 5 -24.32 10.85 65.09
C LEU A 5 -23.29 9.70 64.98
N PRO A 6 -23.36 8.86 63.93
CA PRO A 6 -22.14 8.52 63.18
C PRO A 6 -22.38 8.65 61.67
N LEU A 7 -21.52 9.39 60.95
CA LEU A 7 -20.35 8.91 60.19
C LEU A 7 -20.68 8.19 58.87
N LEU A 8 -20.30 8.88 57.79
CA LEU A 8 -20.02 8.40 56.44
C LEU A 8 -19.32 7.04 56.39
N VAL A 9 -19.77 6.16 55.48
CA VAL A 9 -18.88 5.31 54.67
C VAL A 9 -19.52 5.11 53.29
N PHE A 10 -18.94 5.74 52.27
CA PHE A 10 -19.03 5.29 50.88
C PHE A 10 -18.22 4.00 50.74
N PRO A 11 -18.74 2.94 50.10
CA PRO A 11 -17.90 2.02 49.37
C PRO A 11 -17.98 2.36 47.88
N ALA A 12 -16.90 2.98 47.40
CA ALA A 12 -16.47 2.80 46.02
C ALA A 12 -16.20 1.30 45.81
N LEU A 13 -16.93 0.67 44.89
CA LEU A 13 -16.53 -0.58 44.27
C LEU A 13 -16.36 -0.30 42.78
N LEU A 14 -15.18 0.28 42.52
CA LEU A 14 -14.43 0.14 41.29
C LEU A 14 -14.22 -1.34 40.95
N SER A 15 -14.00 -1.58 39.65
CA SER A 15 -13.58 -2.83 39.01
C SER A 15 -14.67 -3.88 38.74
N LEU A 16 -15.64 -3.52 37.89
CA LEU A 16 -15.93 -4.41 36.77
C LEU A 16 -14.64 -4.50 35.95
N GLY A 17 -13.82 -5.50 36.29
CA GLY A 17 -12.73 -5.92 35.44
C GLY A 17 -13.32 -6.47 34.15
N CYS A 18 -13.50 -5.61 33.15
CA CYS A 18 -13.39 -6.03 31.77
C CYS A 18 -11.95 -6.52 31.60
N LYS A 19 -11.71 -7.79 31.90
CA LYS A 19 -10.65 -8.56 31.23
C LYS A 19 -11.09 -8.70 29.78
N GLY A 20 -10.98 -7.62 29.02
CA GLY A 20 -10.76 -7.75 27.58
C GLY A 20 -9.46 -8.53 27.47
N SER A 21 -9.55 -9.79 27.08
CA SER A 21 -8.39 -10.49 26.57
C SER A 21 -7.94 -9.70 25.35
N LEU A 22 -6.86 -8.92 25.47
CA LEU A 22 -6.12 -8.48 24.28
C LEU A 22 -5.78 -9.78 23.53
N ASN A 23 -6.39 -9.98 22.36
CA ASN A 23 -5.91 -11.00 21.44
C ASN A 23 -4.57 -10.49 20.92
N LEU A 24 -3.51 -10.94 21.58
CA LEU A 24 -2.13 -10.70 21.19
C LEU A 24 -1.77 -11.68 20.07
N GLY A 25 -2.28 -11.45 18.86
CA GLY A 25 -1.74 -11.96 17.60
C GLY A 25 -1.11 -13.35 17.61
N LYS A 26 -1.89 -14.39 17.91
CA LYS A 26 -1.40 -15.78 17.88
C LYS A 26 -1.91 -16.58 16.69
N GLY A 27 -2.65 -15.95 15.78
CA GLY A 27 -3.18 -16.55 14.56
C GLY A 27 -2.12 -16.86 13.52
N GLU A 28 -2.51 -17.59 12.47
CA GLU A 28 -1.67 -17.80 11.28
C GLU A 28 -1.45 -16.48 10.53
N GLU A 29 -2.46 -15.61 10.52
CA GLU A 29 -2.50 -14.34 9.81
C GLU A 29 -1.63 -13.24 10.46
N PRO A 30 -1.17 -12.24 9.68
CA PRO A 30 -0.52 -11.04 10.22
C PRO A 30 -1.48 -10.20 11.06
N ASP A 31 -0.93 -9.50 12.06
CA ASP A 31 -1.66 -8.55 12.91
C ASP A 31 -1.68 -7.13 12.33
N SER A 32 -0.62 -6.80 11.60
CA SER A 32 -0.48 -5.53 10.91
C SER A 32 0.07 -5.70 9.49
N ARG A 33 -0.24 -4.73 8.64
CA ARG A 33 0.35 -4.59 7.31
C ARG A 33 0.95 -3.20 7.21
N PHE A 34 2.26 -3.14 6.99
CA PHE A 34 2.98 -1.89 6.76
C PHE A 34 3.45 -1.83 5.32
N THR A 35 3.00 -0.83 4.58
CA THR A 35 3.23 -0.72 3.13
C THR A 35 3.88 0.61 2.80
N ALA A 36 4.95 0.55 2.03
CA ALA A 36 5.61 1.68 1.40
C ALA A 36 5.37 1.65 -0.11
N ASP A 37 4.66 2.65 -0.64
CA ASP A 37 4.29 2.77 -2.04
C ASP A 37 5.08 3.87 -2.71
N VAL A 38 5.94 3.50 -3.65
CA VAL A 38 6.69 4.42 -4.50
C VAL A 38 6.04 4.45 -5.87
N TYR A 39 5.36 5.54 -6.19
CA TYR A 39 4.80 5.75 -7.51
C TYR A 39 5.88 6.27 -8.44
N VAL A 40 5.96 5.71 -9.64
CA VAL A 40 7.03 6.01 -10.60
C VAL A 40 6.53 6.62 -11.90
N TRP A 41 7.43 7.33 -12.56
CA TRP A 41 7.23 7.94 -13.87
C TRP A 41 8.48 7.76 -14.76
N PRO A 42 8.34 7.79 -16.09
CA PRO A 42 9.47 7.55 -16.99
C PRO A 42 10.45 8.74 -17.01
N CYS A 43 11.73 8.46 -16.77
CA CYS A 43 12.86 9.38 -16.94
C CYS A 43 13.75 8.94 -18.10
N ILE A 44 14.34 9.92 -18.80
CA ILE A 44 15.25 9.69 -19.93
C ILE A 44 16.62 10.27 -19.57
N GLU A 45 17.63 9.40 -19.50
CA GLU A 45 19.02 9.82 -19.49
C GLU A 45 19.53 9.85 -20.93
N LYS A 46 19.91 11.04 -21.39
CA LYS A 46 20.36 11.21 -22.77
C LYS A 46 21.77 10.69 -22.95
N ALA A 47 21.99 9.95 -24.03
CA ALA A 47 23.32 9.55 -24.43
C ALA A 47 24.23 10.77 -24.65
N GLU A 48 25.46 10.73 -24.12
CA GLU A 48 26.44 11.80 -24.31
C GLU A 48 26.99 11.86 -25.75
N ASP A 49 26.89 10.76 -26.50
CA ASP A 49 27.28 10.66 -27.90
C ASP A 49 26.13 10.21 -28.81
N THR A 50 26.25 10.48 -30.11
CA THR A 50 25.22 10.11 -31.09
C THR A 50 25.24 8.63 -31.49
N ALA A 51 26.09 7.83 -30.83
CA ALA A 51 26.27 6.40 -31.14
C ALA A 51 25.60 5.50 -30.09
N SER A 52 25.26 6.04 -28.93
CA SER A 52 24.55 5.35 -27.85
C SER A 52 23.07 5.72 -27.87
N GLU A 53 22.23 4.79 -27.44
CA GLU A 53 20.79 5.04 -27.29
C GLU A 53 20.51 5.74 -25.95
N ASP A 54 19.46 6.55 -25.90
CA ASP A 54 18.98 7.15 -24.66
C ASP A 54 18.50 6.03 -23.71
N THR A 55 18.85 6.13 -22.43
CA THR A 55 18.45 5.16 -21.41
C THR A 55 17.12 5.59 -20.80
N LEU A 56 16.10 4.73 -20.93
CA LEU A 56 14.81 4.89 -20.27
C LEU A 56 14.83 4.14 -18.93
N TYR A 57 14.42 4.82 -17.85
CA TYR A 57 14.27 4.23 -16.53
C TYR A 57 13.10 4.88 -15.79
N ASN A 58 12.78 4.37 -14.60
CA ASN A 58 11.69 4.88 -13.78
C ASN A 58 12.22 5.75 -12.64
N GLY A 59 11.84 7.04 -12.66
CA GLY A 59 12.05 7.97 -11.56
C GLY A 59 10.85 8.00 -10.60
N VAL A 60 11.01 8.59 -9.42
CA VAL A 60 9.92 8.72 -8.43
C VAL A 60 9.01 9.90 -8.75
N TYR A 61 7.71 9.70 -8.59
CA TYR A 61 6.66 10.70 -8.70
C TYR A 61 5.99 10.99 -7.36
N ALA A 62 5.69 9.95 -6.59
CA ALA A 62 5.10 10.08 -5.26
C ALA A 62 5.57 8.95 -4.35
N PHE A 63 5.49 9.18 -3.04
CA PHE A 63 5.87 8.20 -2.04
C PHE A 63 4.88 8.26 -0.86
N ASP A 64 4.13 7.18 -0.68
CA ASP A 64 3.11 7.04 0.35
C ASP A 64 3.45 5.90 1.31
N LEU A 65 3.00 6.04 2.54
CA LEU A 65 3.07 5.01 3.57
C LEU A 65 1.67 4.72 4.11
N ALA A 66 1.37 3.44 4.31
CA ALA A 66 0.13 3.00 4.94
C ALA A 66 0.42 1.92 5.98
N LEU A 67 -0.25 2.02 7.13
CA LEU A 67 -0.22 1.04 8.20
C LEU A 67 -1.65 0.64 8.55
N GLU A 68 -1.97 -0.63 8.32
CA GLU A 68 -3.18 -1.29 8.77
C GLU A 68 -2.87 -2.10 10.03
N TYR A 69 -3.70 -1.96 11.06
CA TYR A 69 -3.63 -2.71 12.31
C TYR A 69 -5.01 -3.33 12.60
N ALA A 70 -5.09 -4.64 12.41
CA ALA A 70 -6.27 -5.44 12.68
C ALA A 70 -5.81 -6.84 13.16
N PRO A 71 -5.43 -6.96 14.44
CA PRO A 71 -4.87 -8.20 14.99
C PRO A 71 -5.72 -9.42 14.70
N ASP A 72 -5.11 -10.48 14.20
CA ASP A 72 -5.74 -11.74 13.74
C ASP A 72 -6.89 -11.58 12.72
N ALA A 73 -7.11 -10.39 12.15
CA ALA A 73 -8.31 -10.08 11.36
C ALA A 73 -8.06 -9.08 10.22
N LEU A 74 -6.81 -8.98 9.77
CA LEU A 74 -6.43 -8.21 8.59
C LEU A 74 -7.18 -8.70 7.36
N ALA A 75 -7.79 -7.77 6.63
CA ALA A 75 -8.42 -8.08 5.36
C ALA A 75 -7.37 -8.67 4.41
N SER A 76 -7.66 -9.86 3.85
CA SER A 76 -6.77 -10.47 2.88
C SER A 76 -6.68 -9.61 1.63
N GLN A 77 -5.44 -9.36 1.20
CA GLN A 77 -5.11 -8.80 -0.11
C GLN A 77 -4.35 -9.84 -0.93
N THR A 78 -4.69 -11.12 -0.77
CA THR A 78 -4.06 -12.21 -1.52
C THR A 78 -4.43 -12.06 -2.99
N LEU A 79 -3.42 -11.98 -3.85
CA LEU A 79 -3.61 -11.95 -5.30
C LEU A 79 -4.25 -13.26 -5.78
N PRO A 80 -5.03 -13.23 -6.88
CA PRO A 80 -5.49 -14.46 -7.54
C PRO A 80 -4.30 -15.31 -8.02
N ALA A 81 -4.55 -16.53 -8.53
CA ALA A 81 -3.49 -17.35 -9.10
C ALA A 81 -2.75 -16.59 -10.23
N PRO A 82 -1.43 -16.78 -10.41
CA PRO A 82 -0.70 -16.16 -11.51
C PRO A 82 -1.37 -16.38 -12.87
N GLY A 83 -1.49 -15.31 -13.66
CA GLY A 83 -2.20 -15.28 -14.95
C GLY A 83 -3.73 -15.15 -14.84
N SER A 84 -4.29 -14.97 -13.62
CA SER A 84 -5.72 -14.79 -13.40
C SER A 84 -6.05 -13.40 -12.88
N CYS A 85 -7.29 -12.97 -13.10
CA CYS A 85 -7.83 -11.69 -12.63
C CYS A 85 -9.00 -11.89 -11.67
N GLN A 86 -9.21 -10.92 -10.78
CA GLN A 86 -10.31 -10.89 -9.84
C GLN A 86 -10.95 -9.51 -9.81
N ALA A 87 -12.25 -9.45 -10.06
CA ALA A 87 -13.05 -8.24 -9.92
C ALA A 87 -13.21 -7.84 -8.44
N SER A 88 -13.32 -6.53 -8.20
CA SER A 88 -13.54 -5.91 -6.88
C SER A 88 -12.44 -6.18 -5.84
N LEU A 89 -11.29 -6.73 -6.25
CA LEU A 89 -10.11 -6.80 -5.40
C LEU A 89 -9.41 -5.44 -5.44
N SER A 90 -9.21 -4.83 -4.28
CA SER A 90 -8.33 -3.66 -4.12
C SER A 90 -7.07 -4.08 -3.39
N VAL A 91 -5.91 -3.71 -3.95
CA VAL A 91 -4.61 -3.84 -3.28
C VAL A 91 -4.18 -2.54 -2.60
N PHE A 92 -4.92 -1.45 -2.77
CA PHE A 92 -4.67 -0.18 -2.09
C PHE A 92 -5.54 -0.09 -0.84
N PRO A 93 -4.96 -0.09 0.37
CA PRO A 93 -5.73 0.05 1.59
C PRO A 93 -6.20 1.49 1.76
N ILE A 94 -7.46 1.65 2.17
CA ILE A 94 -8.06 2.95 2.55
C ILE A 94 -8.55 2.94 4.01
N ASP A 95 -8.60 1.75 4.60
CA ASP A 95 -8.92 1.47 6.00
C ASP A 95 -8.27 0.13 6.41
N ALA A 96 -8.39 -0.24 7.69
CA ALA A 96 -7.94 -1.53 8.22
C ALA A 96 -9.09 -2.58 8.28
N GLY A 97 -10.20 -2.32 7.60
CA GLY A 97 -11.40 -3.14 7.60
C GLY A 97 -12.24 -3.03 8.89
N ALA A 98 -13.32 -3.82 8.95
CA ALA A 98 -14.27 -3.80 10.07
C ALA A 98 -13.69 -4.24 11.43
N SER A 99 -12.53 -4.89 11.42
CA SER A 99 -11.81 -5.35 12.61
C SER A 99 -10.64 -4.42 12.99
N GLY A 100 -10.46 -3.30 12.27
CA GLY A 100 -9.47 -2.30 12.58
C GLY A 100 -9.66 -1.73 13.98
N VAL A 101 -8.57 -1.64 14.74
CA VAL A 101 -8.53 -1.06 16.09
C VAL A 101 -7.28 -0.21 16.23
N ASP A 102 -7.32 0.82 17.07
CA ASP A 102 -6.11 1.62 17.27
C ASP A 102 -5.03 0.83 18.01
N ILE A 103 -3.77 1.10 17.68
CA ILE A 103 -2.62 0.43 18.27
C ILE A 103 -2.61 0.72 19.79
N PRO A 104 -2.58 -0.32 20.65
CA PRO A 104 -2.64 -0.13 22.09
C PRO A 104 -1.39 0.57 22.63
N ASP A 105 -1.59 1.33 23.70
CA ASP A 105 -0.53 2.02 24.46
C ASP A 105 0.31 3.02 23.65
N LEU A 106 -0.18 3.45 22.48
CA LEU A 106 0.44 4.48 21.66
C LEU A 106 0.16 5.88 22.26
N ALA A 107 1.22 6.64 22.55
CA ALA A 107 1.09 7.97 23.17
C ALA A 107 0.74 9.09 22.16
N GLY A 108 0.71 8.77 20.87
CA GLY A 108 0.49 9.68 19.74
C GLY A 108 0.28 8.86 18.46
N ASP A 109 0.57 9.43 17.30
CA ASP A 109 0.57 8.72 16.02
C ASP A 109 1.83 7.88 15.84
N PRO A 110 1.81 6.79 15.03
CA PRO A 110 3.00 6.02 14.77
C PRO A 110 4.07 6.83 14.05
N GLU A 111 5.35 6.59 14.35
CA GLU A 111 6.47 7.24 13.64
C GLU A 111 7.20 6.27 12.72
N TRP A 112 7.81 6.84 11.68
CA TRP A 112 8.57 6.11 10.67
C TRP A 112 9.87 6.82 10.29
N GLU A 113 10.83 6.05 9.79
CA GLU A 113 12.10 6.54 9.23
C GLU A 113 12.44 5.84 7.90
N SER A 114 12.98 6.58 6.95
CA SER A 114 13.62 6.08 5.73
C SER A 114 14.97 6.74 5.51
N VAL A 115 15.64 6.43 4.39
CA VAL A 115 16.90 7.08 4.01
C VAL A 115 16.74 8.55 3.61
N VAL A 116 15.53 8.98 3.22
CA VAL A 116 15.28 10.35 2.76
C VAL A 116 14.61 11.23 3.81
N ASP A 117 13.81 10.66 4.72
CA ASP A 117 13.02 11.45 5.66
C ASP A 117 12.59 10.64 6.90
N VAL A 118 12.03 11.34 7.89
CA VAL A 118 11.40 10.78 9.08
C VAL A 118 10.07 11.48 9.33
N GLY A 119 9.07 10.77 9.82
CA GLY A 119 7.75 11.37 9.96
C GLY A 119 6.79 10.59 10.87
N VAL A 120 5.54 11.01 10.82
CA VAL A 120 4.41 10.38 11.51
C VAL A 120 3.43 9.80 10.49
N LEU A 121 2.74 8.72 10.85
CA LEU A 121 1.60 8.17 10.12
C LEU A 121 0.32 8.74 10.75
N ALA A 122 -0.31 9.71 10.09
CA ALA A 122 -1.52 10.35 10.57
C ALA A 122 -2.66 9.33 10.72
N HIS A 123 -3.38 9.39 11.83
CA HIS A 123 -4.57 8.58 12.06
C HIS A 123 -5.68 8.92 11.06
N GLY A 124 -6.08 7.95 10.24
CA GLY A 124 -7.18 8.11 9.27
C GLY A 124 -8.50 7.52 9.78
N SER A 125 -8.45 6.30 10.31
CA SER A 125 -9.60 5.59 10.88
C SER A 125 -9.11 4.53 11.87
N PRO A 126 -10.00 3.85 12.64
CA PRO A 126 -9.57 2.83 13.59
C PRO A 126 -8.63 1.80 12.97
N GLY A 127 -7.39 1.77 13.48
CA GLY A 127 -6.34 0.87 12.98
C GLY A 127 -5.73 1.23 11.62
N PHE A 128 -6.10 2.34 11.00
CA PHE A 128 -5.51 2.80 9.74
C PHE A 128 -4.78 4.11 9.92
N TYR A 129 -3.50 4.11 9.56
CA TYR A 129 -2.61 5.26 9.63
C TYR A 129 -1.92 5.44 8.28
N TYR A 130 -1.70 6.69 7.86
CA TYR A 130 -1.12 6.97 6.55
C TYR A 130 -0.22 8.21 6.57
N SER A 131 0.74 8.26 5.66
CA SER A 131 1.53 9.46 5.40
C SER A 131 1.73 9.63 3.91
N ASN A 132 1.48 10.83 3.40
CA ASN A 132 1.98 11.21 2.09
C ASN A 132 3.34 11.88 2.30
N VAL A 133 4.41 11.19 1.91
CA VAL A 133 5.79 11.64 2.13
C VAL A 133 6.22 12.57 1.01
N LEU A 134 5.95 12.18 -0.24
CA LEU A 134 6.24 12.98 -1.43
C LEU A 134 4.99 13.06 -2.30
N GLU A 135 4.47 14.28 -2.47
CA GLU A 135 3.33 14.55 -3.34
C GLU A 135 3.78 15.11 -4.69
N ASN A 136 3.49 14.39 -5.77
CA ASN A 136 3.57 14.87 -7.15
C ASN A 136 4.92 15.49 -7.54
N GLN A 137 6.02 14.97 -7.00
CA GLN A 137 7.36 15.42 -7.30
C GLN A 137 7.96 14.51 -8.37
N ARG A 138 7.86 14.93 -9.65
CA ARG A 138 8.57 14.27 -10.75
C ARG A 138 10.08 14.43 -10.58
N SER A 139 10.71 13.49 -9.90
CA SER A 139 12.16 13.40 -9.73
C SER A 139 12.69 12.26 -10.59
N CYS A 140 13.97 12.33 -10.96
CA CYS A 140 14.66 11.21 -11.59
C CYS A 140 15.56 10.45 -10.59
N GLN A 141 15.16 10.46 -9.32
CA GLN A 141 15.66 9.51 -8.33
C GLN A 141 14.93 8.19 -8.51
N THR A 142 15.62 7.09 -8.29
CA THR A 142 15.05 5.74 -8.36
C THR A 142 14.28 5.39 -7.08
N ALA A 143 13.54 4.28 -7.09
CA ALA A 143 12.91 3.79 -5.87
C ALA A 143 13.94 3.46 -4.77
N ASP A 144 15.10 2.92 -5.14
CA ASP A 144 16.19 2.63 -4.19
C ASP A 144 16.74 3.91 -3.53
N ASP A 145 16.79 5.03 -4.26
CA ASP A 145 17.22 6.31 -3.69
C ASP A 145 16.27 6.83 -2.59
N VAL A 146 15.00 6.40 -2.59
CA VAL A 146 13.95 6.89 -1.68
C VAL A 146 13.66 5.91 -0.55
N VAL A 147 13.61 4.61 -0.86
CA VAL A 147 13.25 3.54 0.09
C VAL A 147 14.30 2.44 0.19
N GLY A 148 15.51 2.65 -0.33
CA GLY A 148 16.64 1.72 -0.15
C GLY A 148 16.98 1.54 1.33
N GLY A 149 17.21 0.29 1.74
CA GLY A 149 17.29 -0.09 3.16
C GLY A 149 15.92 -0.25 3.84
N GLY A 150 14.81 -0.01 3.12
CA GLY A 150 13.45 -0.08 3.65
C GLY A 150 13.05 1.08 4.55
N VAL A 151 11.75 1.17 4.82
CA VAL A 151 11.16 2.13 5.77
C VAL A 151 10.90 1.41 7.09
N ALA A 152 11.32 1.98 8.22
CA ALA A 152 11.11 1.38 9.53
C ALA A 152 10.09 2.14 10.36
N LEU A 153 9.32 1.39 11.17
CA LEU A 153 8.49 1.95 12.23
C LEU A 153 9.35 2.20 13.48
N THR A 154 9.42 3.45 13.93
CA THR A 154 10.30 3.88 15.04
C THR A 154 9.54 4.12 16.34
N ASN A 155 8.23 4.35 16.27
CA ASN A 155 7.33 4.47 17.41
C ASN A 155 5.96 3.92 17.03
N ALA A 156 5.71 2.62 17.20
CA ALA A 156 4.47 1.97 16.79
C ALA A 156 4.02 0.89 17.80
N GLY A 157 4.29 1.11 19.10
CA GLY A 157 3.98 0.14 20.14
C GLY A 157 4.73 -1.19 19.93
N ALA A 158 4.01 -2.31 20.00
CA ALA A 158 4.55 -3.67 19.83
C ALA A 158 5.11 -3.97 18.42
N ILE A 159 4.69 -3.23 17.40
CA ILE A 159 5.19 -3.38 16.02
C ILE A 159 6.35 -2.43 15.68
N THR A 160 6.86 -1.69 16.67
CA THR A 160 8.09 -0.88 16.54
C THR A 160 9.26 -1.77 16.12
N GLY A 161 10.05 -1.32 15.14
CA GLY A 161 11.17 -2.05 14.57
C GLY A 161 10.83 -2.87 13.33
N ALA A 162 9.55 -3.00 12.96
CA ALA A 162 9.19 -3.54 11.65
C ALA A 162 9.75 -2.66 10.53
N ARG A 163 10.27 -3.28 9.47
CA ARG A 163 10.93 -2.58 8.35
C ARG A 163 10.51 -3.13 7.00
N THR A 164 10.04 -2.30 6.07
CA THR A 164 9.72 -2.78 4.71
C THR A 164 10.99 -3.34 4.03
N PRO A 165 10.88 -4.35 3.15
CA PRO A 165 12.05 -4.87 2.43
C PRO A 165 12.60 -3.84 1.42
N ASP A 166 13.82 -4.05 0.96
CA ASP A 166 14.37 -3.26 -0.15
C ASP A 166 13.52 -3.42 -1.42
N PRO A 167 13.39 -2.38 -2.25
CA PRO A 167 12.77 -2.52 -3.56
C PRO A 167 13.61 -3.45 -4.45
N GLY A 168 12.94 -4.17 -5.35
CA GLY A 168 13.63 -4.87 -6.44
C GLY A 168 14.08 -3.89 -7.54
N ASP A 169 14.76 -4.42 -8.54
CA ASP A 169 15.15 -3.66 -9.72
C ASP A 169 13.94 -3.48 -10.65
N LEU A 170 13.68 -2.25 -11.07
CA LEU A 170 12.67 -1.92 -12.07
C LEU A 170 13.30 -1.10 -13.20
N GLY A 171 13.37 -1.70 -14.39
CA GLY A 171 13.71 -1.04 -15.64
C GLY A 171 12.54 -0.25 -16.19
N ALA A 172 12.44 -0.12 -17.50
CA ALA A 172 11.34 0.60 -18.13
C ALA A 172 10.01 -0.16 -18.00
N VAL A 173 8.90 0.59 -17.84
CA VAL A 173 7.54 0.10 -18.06
C VAL A 173 7.02 0.80 -19.31
N THR A 174 6.55 0.01 -20.27
CA THR A 174 6.11 0.49 -21.58
C THR A 174 4.66 0.11 -21.81
N VAL A 175 3.85 1.08 -22.24
CA VAL A 175 2.47 0.86 -22.66
C VAL A 175 2.42 1.02 -24.18
N ALA A 176 2.11 -0.06 -24.88
CA ALA A 176 1.96 -0.05 -26.34
C ALA A 176 0.73 0.77 -26.73
N ASP A 177 0.85 1.50 -27.85
CA ASP A 177 -0.24 2.27 -28.47
C ASP A 177 -0.92 3.30 -27.56
N ALA A 178 -0.32 3.70 -26.42
CA ALA A 178 -0.75 4.88 -25.70
C ALA A 178 -0.67 6.07 -26.66
N SER A 179 -1.83 6.48 -27.17
CA SER A 179 -1.96 7.76 -27.87
C SER A 179 -1.25 8.82 -27.03
N GLY A 180 -0.64 9.85 -27.65
CA GLY A 180 0.23 10.81 -26.96
C GLY A 180 -0.40 11.55 -25.77
N ASP A 181 -1.69 11.32 -25.53
CA ASP A 181 -2.52 11.88 -24.48
C ASP A 181 -2.56 10.95 -23.23
N GLY A 182 -2.10 9.71 -23.36
CA GLY A 182 -1.95 8.73 -22.29
C GLY A 182 -3.26 8.14 -21.75
N ILE A 183 -4.40 8.42 -22.38
CA ILE A 183 -5.76 8.03 -21.97
C ILE A 183 -6.04 6.58 -22.36
N LEU A 184 -6.68 5.82 -21.47
CA LEU A 184 -7.20 4.47 -21.74
C LEU A 184 -8.70 4.53 -22.03
N ASP A 185 -9.11 4.04 -23.20
CA ASP A 185 -10.52 3.92 -23.55
C ASP A 185 -11.08 2.56 -23.11
N PHE A 186 -12.32 2.55 -22.60
CA PHE A 186 -12.97 1.31 -22.19
C PHE A 186 -13.10 0.35 -23.39
N GLY A 187 -12.65 -0.89 -23.20
CA GLY A 187 -12.70 -1.93 -24.25
C GLY A 187 -11.51 -1.91 -25.22
N GLU A 188 -10.59 -0.96 -25.10
CA GLU A 188 -9.37 -0.90 -25.89
C GLU A 188 -8.43 -2.06 -25.56
N VAL A 189 -7.77 -2.64 -26.57
CA VAL A 189 -6.72 -3.62 -26.33
C VAL A 189 -5.41 -2.89 -26.13
N THR A 190 -4.83 -3.01 -24.93
CA THR A 190 -3.58 -2.35 -24.57
C THR A 190 -2.57 -3.38 -24.08
N GLU A 191 -1.37 -3.39 -24.67
CA GLU A 191 -0.27 -4.22 -24.18
C GLU A 191 0.64 -3.39 -23.28
N VAL A 192 1.01 -3.95 -22.13
CA VAL A 192 1.94 -3.35 -21.17
C VAL A 192 3.08 -4.33 -20.94
N SER A 193 4.31 -3.86 -21.04
CA SER A 193 5.52 -4.67 -20.81
C SER A 193 6.47 -3.98 -19.84
N TRP A 194 7.31 -4.78 -19.18
CA TRP A 194 8.24 -4.28 -18.18
C TRP A 194 9.50 -5.15 -18.08
N GLU A 195 10.56 -4.53 -17.60
CA GLU A 195 11.77 -5.21 -17.16
C GLU A 195 11.87 -5.08 -15.64
N ALA A 196 11.79 -6.20 -14.91
CA ALA A 196 11.82 -6.16 -13.45
C ALA A 196 12.47 -7.42 -12.87
N SER A 197 13.19 -7.28 -11.76
CA SER A 197 13.79 -8.41 -11.06
C SER A 197 13.86 -8.19 -9.55
N GLY A 198 13.96 -9.28 -8.76
CA GLY A 198 14.03 -9.17 -7.30
C GLY A 198 12.70 -8.92 -6.58
N TRP A 199 11.56 -8.96 -7.29
CA TRP A 199 10.22 -8.77 -6.72
C TRP A 199 9.56 -10.11 -6.34
N ASN A 200 8.78 -10.13 -5.26
CA ASN A 200 8.01 -11.31 -4.84
C ASN A 200 6.74 -11.49 -5.67
N GLU A 201 6.06 -10.39 -5.96
CA GLU A 201 4.79 -10.38 -6.68
C GLU A 201 4.77 -9.24 -7.71
N THR A 202 4.15 -9.49 -8.85
CA THR A 202 3.81 -8.47 -9.85
C THR A 202 2.31 -8.53 -10.10
N TRP A 203 1.67 -7.38 -10.22
CA TRP A 203 0.24 -7.30 -10.45
C TRP A 203 -0.10 -6.11 -11.35
N VAL A 204 -1.23 -6.23 -12.04
CA VAL A 204 -1.85 -5.13 -12.78
C VAL A 204 -3.22 -4.88 -12.17
N GLN A 205 -3.55 -3.62 -11.90
CA GLN A 205 -4.89 -3.23 -11.46
C GLN A 205 -5.45 -2.16 -12.38
N ILE A 206 -6.66 -2.40 -12.86
CA ILE A 206 -7.46 -1.41 -13.57
C ILE A 206 -8.47 -0.86 -12.56
N ARG A 207 -8.53 0.47 -12.41
CA ARG A 207 -9.49 1.15 -11.54
C ARG A 207 -10.35 2.10 -12.37
N GLN A 208 -11.66 1.92 -12.27
CA GLN A 208 -12.64 2.91 -12.72
C GLN A 208 -12.90 3.85 -11.55
N GLU A 209 -12.47 5.11 -11.68
CA GLU A 209 -12.47 6.07 -10.58
C GLU A 209 -13.43 7.23 -10.80
N ARG A 210 -13.97 7.73 -9.69
CA ARG A 210 -14.77 8.96 -9.65
C ARG A 210 -14.57 9.62 -8.29
N ASP A 211 -14.35 10.93 -8.32
CA ASP A 211 -14.19 11.76 -7.12
C ASP A 211 -13.05 11.26 -6.21
N GLY A 212 -12.00 10.68 -6.81
CA GLY A 212 -10.85 10.09 -6.09
C GLY A 212 -11.09 8.70 -5.50
N GLU A 213 -12.28 8.13 -5.68
CA GLU A 213 -12.64 6.79 -5.19
C GLU A 213 -12.71 5.78 -6.34
N ALA A 214 -12.34 4.54 -6.07
CA ALA A 214 -12.53 3.45 -7.04
C ALA A 214 -13.92 2.84 -6.92
N TRP A 215 -14.65 2.87 -8.04
CA TRP A 215 -16.00 2.33 -8.18
C TRP A 215 -16.01 0.93 -8.79
N GLY A 216 -15.03 0.63 -9.64
CA GLY A 216 -14.80 -0.68 -10.21
C GLY A 216 -13.30 -0.99 -10.19
N THR A 217 -12.93 -2.19 -9.76
CA THR A 217 -11.54 -2.63 -9.82
C THR A 217 -11.45 -4.02 -10.40
N VAL A 218 -10.39 -4.27 -11.15
CA VAL A 218 -9.95 -5.62 -11.53
C VAL A 218 -8.48 -5.71 -11.24
N THR A 219 -8.07 -6.68 -10.41
CA THR A 219 -6.66 -6.95 -10.12
C THR A 219 -6.28 -8.29 -10.73
N CYS A 220 -5.21 -8.28 -11.53
CA CYS A 220 -4.63 -9.44 -12.16
C CYS A 220 -3.28 -9.75 -11.55
N ASN A 221 -3.02 -11.02 -11.24
CA ASN A 221 -1.70 -11.46 -10.81
C ASN A 221 -0.83 -11.76 -12.04
N THR A 222 0.23 -10.98 -12.23
CA THR A 222 1.18 -11.10 -13.34
C THR A 222 2.56 -11.57 -12.87
N THR A 223 2.63 -12.18 -11.68
CA THR A 223 3.87 -12.70 -11.12
C THR A 223 4.50 -13.74 -12.06
N GLY A 224 5.78 -13.55 -12.39
CA GLY A 224 6.51 -14.40 -13.33
C GLY A 224 6.27 -14.07 -14.81
N MET A 225 5.59 -12.96 -15.10
CA MET A 225 5.38 -12.44 -16.45
C MET A 225 6.20 -11.16 -16.66
N GLU A 226 6.49 -10.86 -17.93
CA GLU A 226 7.21 -9.64 -18.37
C GLU A 226 6.27 -8.71 -19.16
N SER A 227 5.04 -9.15 -19.41
CA SER A 227 4.01 -8.34 -20.05
C SER A 227 2.61 -8.79 -19.65
N PHE A 228 1.64 -7.92 -19.91
CA PHE A 228 0.21 -8.13 -19.71
C PHE A 228 -0.56 -7.46 -20.84
N THR A 229 -1.63 -8.12 -21.31
CA THR A 229 -2.55 -7.54 -22.28
C THR A 229 -3.88 -7.25 -21.58
N LEU A 230 -4.24 -5.96 -21.52
CA LEU A 230 -5.58 -5.52 -21.20
C LEU A 230 -6.47 -5.80 -22.42
N ASP A 231 -7.34 -6.79 -22.32
CA ASP A 231 -8.19 -7.25 -23.42
C ASP A 231 -9.66 -7.39 -23.02
N ALA A 232 -10.49 -7.88 -23.95
CA ALA A 232 -11.92 -8.04 -23.75
C ALA A 232 -12.29 -8.92 -22.54
N SER A 233 -11.42 -9.84 -22.11
CA SER A 233 -11.69 -10.68 -20.93
C SER A 233 -11.60 -9.86 -19.64
N VAL A 234 -10.60 -8.99 -19.54
CA VAL A 234 -10.39 -8.10 -18.38
C VAL A 234 -11.46 -7.01 -18.35
N TRP A 235 -11.78 -6.42 -19.51
CA TRP A 235 -12.87 -5.45 -19.61
C TRP A 235 -14.24 -6.02 -19.26
N GLY A 236 -14.46 -7.31 -19.54
CA GLY A 236 -15.69 -8.02 -19.19
C GLY A 236 -15.94 -8.13 -17.69
N GLU A 237 -14.91 -7.95 -16.85
CA GLU A 237 -15.00 -7.93 -15.39
C GLU A 237 -15.36 -6.53 -14.83
N LEU A 238 -15.28 -5.49 -15.67
CA LEU A 238 -15.64 -4.11 -15.35
C LEU A 238 -17.01 -3.74 -15.92
N SER A 239 -17.58 -2.64 -15.42
CA SER A 239 -18.87 -2.15 -15.90
C SER A 239 -18.70 -0.86 -16.70
N GLU A 240 -19.07 -0.91 -17.98
CA GLU A 240 -19.12 0.27 -18.86
C GLU A 240 -20.17 1.30 -18.40
N THR A 241 -21.16 0.87 -17.61
CA THR A 241 -22.28 1.72 -17.19
C THR A 241 -22.00 2.58 -15.95
N LEU A 242 -20.85 2.38 -15.30
CA LEU A 242 -20.50 3.17 -14.13
C LEU A 242 -20.23 4.62 -14.54
N PRO A 243 -20.77 5.60 -13.80
CA PRO A 243 -20.52 7.01 -14.07
C PRO A 243 -19.13 7.38 -13.54
N VAL A 244 -18.08 6.91 -14.21
CA VAL A 244 -16.69 7.13 -13.82
C VAL A 244 -16.09 8.32 -14.56
N GLN A 245 -15.14 8.99 -13.92
CA GLN A 245 -14.41 10.12 -14.50
C GLN A 245 -13.16 9.64 -15.24
N TYR A 246 -12.48 8.62 -14.69
CA TYR A 246 -11.20 8.14 -15.20
C TYR A 246 -11.09 6.62 -15.13
N ILE A 247 -10.25 6.07 -16.01
CA ILE A 247 -9.80 4.69 -15.96
C ILE A 247 -8.28 4.73 -15.81
N ASN A 248 -7.80 4.26 -14.66
CA ASN A 248 -6.38 4.22 -14.34
C ASN A 248 -5.87 2.79 -14.44
N LEU A 249 -4.68 2.64 -15.02
CA LEU A 249 -3.95 1.37 -15.04
C LEU A 249 -2.74 1.49 -14.14
N TYR A 250 -2.68 0.61 -13.14
CA TYR A 250 -1.57 0.47 -12.21
C TYR A 250 -0.82 -0.81 -12.53
N VAL A 251 0.50 -0.74 -12.64
CA VAL A 251 1.39 -1.90 -12.66
C VAL A 251 2.23 -1.85 -11.39
N GLY A 252 2.01 -2.81 -10.50
CA GLY A 252 2.68 -2.86 -9.21
C GLY A 252 3.66 -4.01 -9.11
N PHE A 253 4.82 -3.71 -8.51
CA PHE A 253 5.88 -4.64 -8.21
C PHE A 253 6.07 -4.65 -6.70
N THR A 254 5.93 -5.80 -6.06
CA THR A 254 5.86 -5.90 -4.59
C THR A 254 6.97 -6.78 -4.05
N ALA A 255 7.78 -6.20 -3.16
CA ALA A 255 8.67 -6.93 -2.27
C ALA A 255 7.97 -7.02 -0.92
N ALA A 256 7.92 -8.21 -0.33
CA ALA A 256 7.17 -8.49 0.87
C ALA A 256 7.93 -9.44 1.80
N ASN A 257 7.79 -9.20 3.10
CA ASN A 257 8.22 -10.14 4.11
C ASN A 257 7.25 -10.13 5.30
N THR A 258 7.37 -11.14 6.15
CA THR A 258 6.67 -11.19 7.44
C THR A 258 7.69 -11.15 8.56
N GLN A 259 7.45 -10.30 9.55
CA GLN A 259 8.35 -10.02 10.66
C GLN A 259 7.64 -10.20 11.99
N LEU A 260 8.42 -10.42 13.05
CA LEU A 260 7.98 -10.45 14.44
C LEU A 260 8.89 -9.53 15.27
N PRO A 261 8.72 -8.20 15.24
CA PRO A 261 9.64 -7.26 15.88
C PRO A 261 9.75 -7.45 17.40
N ASP A 262 8.65 -7.83 18.06
CA ASP A 262 8.58 -8.09 19.51
C ASP A 262 8.42 -9.58 19.86
N GLU A 263 8.67 -10.48 18.89
CA GLU A 263 8.42 -11.93 18.97
C GLU A 263 6.94 -12.36 19.14
N VAL A 264 6.00 -11.40 19.19
CA VAL A 264 4.58 -11.66 19.46
C VAL A 264 3.71 -11.26 18.27
N GLN A 265 3.79 -10.01 17.83
CA GLN A 265 2.94 -9.46 16.78
C GLN A 265 3.56 -9.66 15.40
N LYS A 266 2.78 -10.23 14.48
CA LYS A 266 3.20 -10.46 13.09
C LYS A 266 2.93 -9.23 12.25
N VAL A 267 3.98 -8.70 11.63
CA VAL A 267 3.89 -7.57 10.70
C VAL A 267 4.16 -8.07 9.29
N HIS A 268 3.21 -7.88 8.37
CA HIS A 268 3.43 -8.06 6.95
C HIS A 268 3.95 -6.74 6.37
N ALA A 269 5.26 -6.63 6.15
CA ALA A 269 5.85 -5.42 5.61
C ALA A 269 6.04 -5.54 4.09
N ARG A 270 5.74 -4.47 3.36
CA ARG A 270 5.76 -4.42 1.91
C ARG A 270 6.41 -3.14 1.40
N THR A 271 7.23 -3.28 0.38
CA THR A 271 7.65 -2.16 -0.48
C THR A 271 7.08 -2.42 -1.85
N ARG A 272 6.42 -1.42 -2.42
CA ARG A 272 5.83 -1.49 -3.76
C ARG A 272 6.34 -0.37 -4.62
N THR A 273 6.76 -0.71 -5.82
CA THR A 273 6.95 0.27 -6.89
C THR A 273 5.75 0.19 -7.83
N ILE A 274 5.12 1.32 -8.11
CA ILE A 274 3.84 1.38 -8.80
C ILE A 274 3.94 2.34 -9.98
N TYR A 275 3.90 1.79 -11.18
CA TYR A 275 3.73 2.57 -12.40
C TYR A 275 2.25 2.88 -12.61
N VAL A 276 1.94 4.11 -12.99
CA VAL A 276 0.56 4.55 -13.26
C VAL A 276 0.47 5.12 -14.66
N GLN A 277 -0.36 4.51 -15.49
CA GLN A 277 -0.81 5.08 -16.76
C GLN A 277 -2.13 5.82 -16.51
N VAL A 278 -2.13 7.12 -16.83
CA VAL A 278 -3.15 8.16 -16.54
C VAL A 278 -3.01 8.81 -15.16
N ILE A 279 -2.53 10.06 -15.16
CA ILE A 279 -2.83 11.09 -14.16
C ILE A 279 -3.20 12.32 -14.98
N GLN A 280 -4.50 12.62 -15.13
CA GLN A 280 -4.87 13.98 -15.54
C GLN A 280 -4.94 14.83 -14.28
N ASP A 281 -4.20 15.95 -14.30
CA ASP A 281 -4.16 16.97 -13.24
C ASP A 281 -5.55 17.46 -12.81
#